data_AF-A0A2V5ZIC3-F1
#
_entry.id   AF-A0A2V5ZIC3-F1
#
_cell.length_a   1.000
_cell.length_b   1.000
_cell.length_c   1.000
_cell.angle_alpha   90.00
_cell.angle_beta   90.00
_cell.angle_gamma   90.00
#
_symmetry.space_group_name_H-M   'P 1'
#
loop_
_entity.id
_entity.type
_entity.pdbx_description
1 polymer ?
#
loop_
_entity_poly.entity_id
_entity_poly.type
_entity_poly.pdbx_seq_one_letter_code
_entity_poly.pdbx_strand_id
1 'polypeptide(L)'
;MICLLGALSLALSGIVLAAGAKTYQITGTVVEATGSKVTVAKGTERFEFDIDPATTKGSAELKVGSTVTVTYVMSATKIEQSAAGPASSP
;
A
#
# COMPACT_ATOMS: atom_id res chain seq x y z
N MET A 1 -8.24 -17.45 -49.07
CA MET A 1 -8.50 -18.62 -48.20
C MET A 1 -9.25 -18.14 -46.98
N ILE A 2 -10.57 -18.25 -47.06
CA ILE A 2 -11.49 -18.15 -45.94
C ILE A 2 -11.28 -19.37 -45.03
N CYS A 3 -11.60 -19.23 -43.75
CA CYS A 3 -11.70 -20.29 -42.74
C CYS A 3 -10.39 -20.84 -42.16
N LEU A 4 -9.95 -20.26 -41.04
CA LEU A 4 -9.98 -21.04 -39.79
C LEU A 4 -10.31 -20.13 -38.60
N LEU A 5 -11.60 -19.78 -38.54
CA LEU A 5 -12.31 -19.61 -37.27
C LEU A 5 -12.05 -20.87 -36.43
N GLY A 6 -11.34 -20.75 -35.33
CA GLY A 6 -11.13 -21.92 -34.46
C GLY A 6 -10.12 -21.69 -33.35
N ALA A 7 -10.50 -20.88 -32.36
CA ALA A 7 -10.25 -21.08 -30.92
C ALA A 7 -10.18 -19.75 -30.16
N LEU A 8 -11.32 -19.05 -30.07
CA LEU A 8 -11.57 -17.99 -29.09
C LEU A 8 -11.87 -18.56 -27.68
N SER A 9 -11.30 -19.71 -27.30
CA SER A 9 -11.67 -20.35 -26.03
C SER A 9 -10.85 -19.82 -24.85
N LEU A 10 -11.29 -18.68 -24.35
CA LEU A 10 -11.67 -18.48 -22.94
C LEU A 10 -10.69 -18.96 -21.85
N ALA A 11 -9.49 -18.39 -21.83
CA ALA A 11 -8.71 -18.31 -20.59
C ALA A 11 -8.57 -16.85 -20.15
N LEU A 12 -9.70 -16.14 -20.05
CA LEU A 12 -9.79 -14.99 -19.16
C LEU A 12 -9.91 -15.57 -17.74
N SER A 13 -8.81 -16.12 -17.24
CA SER A 13 -8.62 -16.34 -15.81
C SER A 13 -8.72 -14.95 -15.21
N GLY A 14 -9.94 -14.57 -14.82
CA GLY A 14 -10.21 -13.34 -14.13
C GLY A 14 -9.23 -13.30 -12.98
N ILE A 15 -8.26 -12.40 -13.06
CA ILE A 15 -7.47 -12.03 -11.90
C ILE A 15 -8.54 -11.44 -10.99
N VAL A 16 -8.99 -12.23 -10.03
CA VAL A 16 -9.75 -11.71 -8.91
C VAL A 16 -8.72 -10.81 -8.22
N LEU A 17 -8.69 -9.54 -8.60
CA LEU A 17 -8.04 -8.54 -7.77
C LEU A 17 -8.88 -8.59 -6.50
N ALA A 18 -8.39 -9.31 -5.49
CA ALA A 18 -8.83 -9.11 -4.13
C ALA A 18 -8.96 -7.60 -3.97
N ALA A 19 -10.10 -7.12 -3.45
CA ALA A 19 -10.29 -5.72 -3.13
C ALA A 19 -9.24 -5.38 -2.07
N GLY A 20 -8.04 -5.04 -2.53
CA GLY A 20 -6.87 -4.83 -1.72
C GLY A 20 -7.15 -3.70 -0.76
N ALA A 21 -6.41 -3.67 0.35
CA ALA A 21 -6.48 -2.53 1.24
C ALA A 21 -6.26 -1.24 0.45
N LYS A 22 -7.05 -0.21 0.79
CA LYS A 22 -7.06 1.06 0.06
C LYS A 22 -5.65 1.62 -0.02
N THR A 23 -5.29 2.17 -1.17
CA THR A 23 -4.07 2.93 -1.33
C THR A 23 -4.31 4.35 -0.82
N TYR A 24 -3.39 4.82 0.01
CA TYR A 24 -3.38 6.15 0.60
C TYR A 24 -2.17 6.94 0.12
N GLN A 25 -2.25 8.26 0.25
CA GLN A 25 -1.15 9.15 -0.05
C GLN A 25 -0.94 10.16 1.07
N ILE A 26 0.32 10.47 1.32
CA ILE A 26 0.70 11.57 2.19
C ILE A 26 1.84 12.36 1.56
N THR A 27 1.72 13.67 1.54
CA THR A 27 2.80 14.58 1.11
C THR A 27 3.37 15.28 2.34
N GLY A 28 4.69 15.24 2.49
CA GLY A 28 5.38 15.87 3.60
C GLY A 28 6.88 15.94 3.40
N THR A 29 7.60 16.42 4.42
CA THR A 29 9.06 16.56 4.38
C THR A 29 9.72 15.33 4.98
N VAL A 30 10.70 14.74 4.28
CA VAL A 30 11.52 13.65 4.83
C VAL A 30 12.35 14.18 5.98
N VAL A 31 12.23 13.57 7.16
CA VAL A 31 13.03 13.91 8.34
C VAL A 31 14.04 12.82 8.71
N GLU A 32 13.80 11.60 8.25
CA GLU A 32 14.71 10.46 8.37
C GLU A 32 14.52 9.57 7.14
N ALA A 33 15.61 9.07 6.57
CA ALA A 33 15.57 8.07 5.52
C ALA A 33 16.71 7.09 5.72
N THR A 34 16.36 5.80 5.70
CA THR A 34 17.27 4.67 5.71
C THR A 34 16.92 3.78 4.52
N GLY A 35 17.78 2.81 4.18
CA GLY A 35 17.50 1.87 3.09
C GLY A 35 16.24 1.01 3.29
N SER A 36 15.75 0.88 4.53
CA SER A 36 14.59 0.05 4.87
C SER A 36 13.44 0.83 5.52
N LYS A 37 13.54 2.15 5.63
CA LYS A 37 12.56 2.97 6.39
C LYS A 37 12.63 4.44 6.01
N VAL A 38 11.50 5.13 5.96
CA VAL A 38 11.43 6.59 5.82
C VAL A 38 10.45 7.19 6.81
N THR A 39 10.83 8.33 7.38
CA THR A 39 9.96 9.13 8.25
C THR A 39 9.67 10.46 7.57
N VAL A 40 8.38 10.78 7.44
CA VAL A 40 7.87 11.99 6.80
C VAL A 40 7.09 12.82 7.82
N ALA A 41 7.40 14.11 7.90
CA ALA A 41 6.68 15.08 8.72
C ALA A 41 5.61 15.80 7.88
N LYS A 42 4.39 15.89 8.43
CA LYS A 42 3.28 16.67 7.86
C LYS A 42 2.59 17.43 8.98
N GLY A 43 2.72 18.75 8.98
CA GLY A 43 2.27 19.59 10.10
C GLY A 43 3.05 19.25 11.37
N THR A 44 2.34 18.92 12.45
CA THR A 44 2.93 18.51 13.74
C THR A 44 3.12 17.00 13.87
N GLU A 45 2.66 16.22 12.88
CA GLU A 45 2.69 14.76 12.91
C GLU A 45 3.89 14.20 12.14
N ARG A 46 4.37 13.02 12.57
CA ARG A 46 5.40 12.24 11.87
C ARG A 46 4.85 10.86 11.54
N PHE A 47 5.09 10.45 10.30
CA PHE A 47 4.64 9.17 9.75
C PHE A 47 5.86 8.36 9.36
N GLU A 48 5.96 7.17 9.92
CA GLU A 48 7.03 6.21 9.61
C GLU A 48 6.49 5.13 8.67
N PHE A 49 7.27 4.82 7.64
CA PHE A 49 6.95 3.80 6.65
C PHE A 49 8.14 2.87 6.50
N ASP A 50 7.88 1.57 6.57
CA ASP A 50 8.82 0.56 6.12
C ASP A 50 9.01 0.66 4.60
N ILE A 51 10.25 0.50 4.17
CA ILE A 51 10.63 0.41 2.77
C ILE A 51 11.07 -1.02 2.52
N ASP A 52 10.34 -1.71 1.66
CA ASP A 52 10.85 -2.89 1.00
C ASP A 52 11.61 -2.43 -0.26
N PRO A 53 12.95 -2.53 -0.31
CA PRO A 53 13.73 -2.08 -1.44
C PRO A 53 13.47 -2.89 -2.72
N ALA A 54 12.89 -4.10 -2.63
CA ALA A 54 12.56 -4.91 -3.80
C ALA A 54 11.31 -4.41 -4.53
N THR A 55 10.37 -3.78 -3.81
CA THR A 55 9.05 -3.41 -4.35
C THR A 55 8.78 -1.90 -4.32
N THR A 56 9.42 -1.17 -3.40
CA THR A 56 9.19 0.27 -3.19
C THR A 56 10.05 1.10 -4.14
N LYS A 57 9.43 1.69 -5.16
CA LYS A 57 10.11 2.55 -6.14
C LYS A 57 10.49 3.91 -5.53
N GLY A 58 11.62 4.47 -5.98
CA GLY A 58 12.11 5.79 -5.57
C GLY A 58 12.77 5.83 -4.18
N SER A 59 12.91 4.69 -3.50
CA SER A 59 13.51 4.58 -2.16
C SER A 59 14.99 4.97 -2.12
N ALA A 60 15.75 4.71 -3.18
CA ALA A 60 17.17 5.04 -3.27
C ALA A 60 17.45 6.55 -3.42
N GLU A 61 16.44 7.34 -3.77
CA GLU A 61 16.58 8.77 -4.07
C GLU A 61 16.16 9.67 -2.90
N LEU A 62 15.71 9.09 -1.79
CA LEU A 62 15.20 9.82 -0.64
C LEU A 62 16.32 10.60 0.05
N LYS A 63 16.10 11.91 0.21
CA LYS A 63 17.01 12.83 0.89
C LYS A 63 16.27 13.51 2.04
N VAL A 64 16.92 13.60 3.19
CA VAL A 64 16.40 14.37 4.33
C VAL A 64 16.23 15.83 3.93
N GLY A 65 15.10 16.43 4.32
CA GLY A 65 14.69 17.79 3.97
C GLY A 65 13.92 17.91 2.66
N SER A 66 13.86 16.87 1.83
CA SER A 66 13.07 16.91 0.60
C SER A 66 11.58 16.69 0.86
N THR A 67 10.74 17.41 0.11
CA THR A 67 9.30 17.14 0.07
C THR A 67 9.02 15.94 -0.81
N VAL A 68 8.28 14.96 -0.31
CA VAL A 68 7.92 13.74 -1.01
C VAL A 68 6.44 13.42 -0.84
N THR A 69 5.88 12.69 -1.80
CA THR A 69 4.56 12.06 -1.66
C THR A 69 4.77 10.56 -1.50
N VAL A 70 4.43 10.02 -0.34
CA VAL A 70 4.45 8.58 -0.07
C VAL A 70 3.10 8.00 -0.44
N THR A 71 3.11 6.98 -1.29
CA THR A 71 1.93 6.18 -1.62
C THR A 71 2.06 4.86 -0.87
N TYR A 72 1.07 4.50 -0.05
CA TYR A 72 1.16 3.36 0.86
C TYR A 72 -0.18 2.68 1.04
N VAL A 73 -0.14 1.47 1.59
CA VAL A 73 -1.31 0.71 2.03
C VAL A 73 -1.23 0.58 3.54
N MET A 74 -2.34 0.79 4.24
CA MET A 74 -2.42 0.51 5.68
C MET A 74 -2.77 -0.95 5.89
N SER A 75 -1.91 -1.69 6.60
CA SER A 75 -2.11 -3.12 6.89
C SER A 75 -2.02 -3.36 8.39
N ALA A 76 -2.95 -4.17 8.91
CA ALA A 76 -2.90 -4.64 10.29
C ALA A 76 -2.02 -5.90 10.36
N THR A 77 -1.11 -5.96 11.33
CA THR A 77 -0.29 -7.16 11.60
C THR A 77 -0.96 -8.13 12.57
N LYS A 78 -1.82 -7.62 13.46
CA LYS A 78 -2.62 -8.39 14.41
C LYS A 78 -3.87 -7.61 14.80
N ILE A 79 -5.00 -8.30 14.91
CA ILE A 79 -6.25 -7.75 15.44
C ILE A 79 -6.70 -8.65 16.59
N GLU A 80 -6.89 -8.10 17.77
CA GLU A 80 -7.42 -8.81 18.94
C GLU A 80 -8.73 -8.15 19.37
N GLN A 81 -9.75 -8.96 19.58
CA GLN A 81 -11.02 -8.49 20.13
C GLN A 81 -10.96 -8.66 21.65
N SER A 82 -10.99 -7.56 22.39
CA SER A 82 -11.29 -7.63 23.83
C SER A 82 -12.74 -8.04 23.98
N ALA A 83 -13.03 -8.99 24.88
CA ALA A 83 -14.36 -9.58 25.07
C ALA A 83 -15.44 -8.49 25.15
N ALA A 84 -16.41 -8.55 24.24
CA ALA A 84 -17.54 -7.65 24.24
C ALA A 84 -18.44 -7.95 25.44
N GLY A 85 -18.80 -6.92 26.22
CA GLY A 85 -20.02 -6.94 27.00
C GLY A 85 -21.23 -7.21 26.09
N PRO A 86 -22.37 -7.67 26.65
CA PRO A 86 -23.44 -8.31 25.88
C PRO A 86 -23.87 -7.46 24.69
N ALA A 87 -23.88 -8.09 23.51
CA ALA A 87 -24.32 -7.49 22.26
C ALA A 87 -25.78 -7.03 22.39
N SER A 88 -26.01 -5.73 22.47
CA SER A 88 -27.30 -5.15 22.15
C SER A 88 -27.38 -5.02 20.63
N SER A 89 -28.00 -6.01 19.99
CA SER A 89 -28.53 -5.87 18.63
C SER A 89 -29.96 -5.30 18.68
N PRO A 90 -30.37 -4.51 17.67
CA PRO A 90 -31.75 -4.00 17.53
C PRO A 90 -32.77 -5.11 17.20
#